data_AF-A4I199-F1
#
_entry.id   AF-A4I199-F1
#
_cell.length_a   1.000
_cell.length_b   1.000
_cell.length_c   1.000
_cell.angle_alpha   90.00
_cell.angle_beta   90.00
_cell.angle_gamma   90.00
#
_symmetry.space_group_name_H-M   'P 1'
#
loop_
_entity.id
_entity.type
_entity.pdbx_description
1 polymer ?
#
loop_
_entity_poly.entity_id
_entity_poly.type
_entity_poly.pdbx_seq_one_letter_code
_entity_poly.pdbx_strand_id
1 'polypeptide(L)'
;MRRVQRTPLRLGALVVSRRTIIPGHIPTEGPGPNGSSHGWEMRRGHHLQSSVGLHTPIKTACGREFNPQVYYEVLQACCDQQWLVSIQRELRTDTEYVNYLRQHGGAAKDMRMLTDSVQHDDEFMARLKEKLKTDEKMSLTLCAVQDSYMRIRKKRDLHETQVAADGGRDPYTSLKASRKGDFGSQMPQF
;
A
#
# COMPACT_ATOMS: atom_id res chain seq x y z
N MET A 1 28.76 29.72 41.83
CA MET A 1 29.19 28.60 42.73
C MET A 1 28.16 27.48 42.66
N ARG A 2 28.64 26.22 42.58
CA ARG A 2 27.95 24.92 42.82
C ARG A 2 26.81 24.55 41.84
N ARG A 3 27.12 23.90 40.70
CA ARG A 3 27.25 22.43 40.47
C ARG A 3 25.94 21.64 40.71
N VAL A 4 25.19 21.43 39.63
CA VAL A 4 24.24 20.32 39.49
C VAL A 4 25.02 19.11 38.96
N GLN A 5 25.02 18.04 39.75
CA GLN A 5 25.72 16.79 39.48
C GLN A 5 25.04 16.00 38.36
N ARG A 6 25.86 15.49 37.43
CA ARG A 6 25.53 14.44 36.47
C ARG A 6 25.47 13.10 37.21
N THR A 7 24.38 12.38 37.04
CA THR A 7 24.26 10.94 37.31
C THR A 7 24.18 10.20 35.97
N PRO A 8 25.25 9.51 35.54
CA PRO A 8 25.14 8.35 34.67
C PRO A 8 25.20 7.08 35.53
N LEU A 9 24.53 6.01 35.09
CA LEU A 9 24.77 4.58 35.38
C LEU A 9 23.45 3.82 35.62
N ARG A 10 23.17 2.87 34.73
CA ARG A 10 23.12 1.40 34.96
C ARG A 10 22.25 0.77 33.88
N LEU A 11 22.84 0.04 32.92
CA LEU A 11 23.11 -1.41 32.99
C LEU A 11 21.82 -2.23 33.14
N GLY A 12 21.45 -2.97 32.09
CA GLY A 12 20.34 -3.91 32.18
C GLY A 12 19.99 -4.62 30.86
N ALA A 13 20.78 -5.64 30.52
CA ALA A 13 20.38 -6.88 29.86
C ALA A 13 19.70 -6.82 28.46
N LEU A 14 20.50 -7.13 27.44
CA LEU A 14 20.13 -8.12 26.42
C LEU A 14 19.49 -9.33 27.09
N VAL A 15 18.31 -9.80 26.63
CA VAL A 15 17.88 -11.22 26.64
C VAL A 15 16.44 -11.35 26.14
N VAL A 16 16.32 -12.15 25.07
CA VAL A 16 15.18 -13.02 24.72
C VAL A 16 13.97 -12.40 24.01
N SER A 17 14.09 -12.48 22.69
CA SER A 17 13.04 -12.84 21.74
C SER A 17 12.02 -13.82 22.34
N ARG A 18 10.79 -13.37 22.57
CA ARG A 18 9.60 -14.23 22.65
C ARG A 18 8.62 -13.77 21.59
N ARG A 19 8.67 -14.46 20.44
CA ARG A 19 7.53 -14.58 19.52
C ARG A 19 6.33 -15.06 20.32
N THR A 20 5.39 -14.17 20.59
CA THR A 20 4.05 -14.54 21.03
C THR A 20 3.31 -15.15 19.84
N ILE A 21 2.96 -16.41 20.01
CA ILE A 21 2.28 -17.28 19.07
C ILE A 21 0.87 -16.73 18.83
N ILE A 22 0.57 -16.46 17.56
CA ILE A 22 -0.78 -16.17 17.06
C ILE A 22 -1.58 -17.48 17.13
N PRO A 23 -2.81 -17.49 17.69
CA PRO A 23 -3.66 -18.68 17.70
C PRO A 23 -3.93 -19.14 16.25
N GLY A 24 -3.48 -20.35 15.90
CA GLY A 24 -3.55 -20.88 14.53
C GLY A 24 -2.35 -21.72 14.07
N HIS A 25 -1.36 -21.96 14.94
CA HIS A 25 -0.19 -22.76 14.57
C HIS A 25 -0.54 -24.25 14.47
N ILE A 26 -0.47 -24.77 13.24
CA ILE A 26 -0.53 -26.18 12.90
C ILE A 26 0.77 -26.86 13.42
N PRO A 27 0.70 -28.00 14.12
CA PRO A 27 1.88 -28.75 14.53
C PRO A 27 2.48 -29.47 13.31
N THR A 28 3.73 -29.17 12.99
CA THR A 28 4.54 -29.94 12.05
C THR A 28 5.34 -30.98 12.83
N GLU A 29 4.70 -32.10 13.18
CA GLU A 29 5.38 -33.33 13.62
C GLU A 29 4.92 -34.42 12.65
N GLY A 30 5.81 -34.99 11.82
CA GLY A 30 6.73 -36.04 12.22
C GLY A 30 6.22 -37.34 11.58
N PRO A 31 6.95 -37.99 10.65
CA PRO A 31 6.42 -39.10 9.88
C PRO A 31 6.37 -40.37 10.73
N GLY A 32 5.20 -40.70 11.28
CA GLY A 32 4.88 -42.01 11.83
C GLY A 32 4.40 -42.97 10.73
N PRO A 33 4.94 -44.20 10.63
CA PRO A 33 4.57 -45.14 9.58
C PRO A 33 3.19 -45.75 9.89
N ASN A 34 2.38 -46.00 8.86
CA ASN A 34 1.04 -46.59 8.92
C ASN A 34 -0.07 -45.72 9.54
N GLY A 35 -0.58 -44.78 8.76
CA GLY A 35 -1.86 -44.14 9.03
C GLY A 35 -2.43 -43.52 7.76
N SER A 36 -3.37 -44.22 7.12
CA SER A 36 -4.17 -43.73 6.01
C SER A 36 -4.92 -42.46 6.41
N SER A 37 -4.35 -41.28 6.14
CA SER A 37 -4.92 -40.00 6.53
C SER A 37 -5.02 -39.04 5.34
N HIS A 38 -5.89 -39.37 4.38
CA HIS A 38 -6.39 -38.44 3.36
C HIS A 38 -7.39 -37.40 3.93
N GLY A 39 -7.47 -37.22 5.25
CA GLY A 39 -8.43 -36.33 5.91
C GLY A 39 -8.11 -34.82 5.81
N TRP A 40 -6.87 -34.45 5.53
CA TRP A 40 -6.43 -33.04 5.48
C TRP A 40 -6.66 -32.36 4.11
N GLU A 41 -6.93 -33.15 3.07
CA GLU A 41 -7.00 -32.69 1.69
C GLU A 41 -8.41 -32.21 1.32
N MET A 42 -9.46 -32.81 1.91
CA MET A 42 -10.85 -32.42 1.63
C MET A 42 -11.31 -31.14 2.36
N ARG A 43 -10.57 -30.66 3.36
CA ARG A 43 -10.98 -29.48 4.15
C ARG A 43 -10.48 -28.14 3.58
N ARG A 44 -9.65 -28.14 2.53
CA ARG A 44 -9.20 -26.90 1.84
C ARG A 44 -10.07 -26.50 0.65
N GLY A 45 -11.00 -27.36 0.21
CA GLY A 45 -11.72 -27.18 -1.06
C GLY A 45 -12.91 -26.22 -1.03
N HIS A 46 -13.64 -26.11 0.09
CA HIS A 46 -14.99 -25.50 0.06
C HIS A 46 -15.06 -24.00 0.41
N HIS A 47 -14.02 -23.40 0.97
CA HIS A 47 -13.98 -21.95 1.23
C HIS A 47 -12.98 -21.19 0.35
N LEU A 48 -12.07 -21.87 -0.33
CA LEU A 48 -11.09 -21.23 -1.21
C LEU A 48 -11.60 -21.04 -2.64
N GLN A 49 -12.65 -21.74 -3.07
CA GLN A 49 -13.14 -21.62 -4.45
C GLN A 49 -13.88 -20.30 -4.72
N SER A 50 -14.53 -19.68 -3.73
CA SER A 50 -15.30 -18.46 -3.98
C SER A 50 -14.44 -17.21 -4.21
N SER A 51 -13.20 -17.20 -3.72
CA SER A 51 -12.28 -16.07 -3.86
C SER A 51 -11.28 -16.21 -5.01
N VAL A 52 -11.24 -17.36 -5.67
CA VAL A 52 -10.41 -17.58 -6.86
C VAL A 52 -10.86 -16.63 -7.96
N GLY A 53 -9.96 -15.73 -8.36
CA GLY A 53 -10.23 -14.72 -9.39
C GLY A 53 -10.70 -13.36 -8.86
N LEU A 54 -11.05 -13.21 -7.57
CA LEU A 54 -11.40 -11.89 -7.01
C LEU A 54 -10.17 -10.98 -6.93
N HIS A 55 -8.98 -11.53 -6.71
CA HIS A 55 -7.73 -10.76 -6.61
C HIS A 55 -6.88 -10.77 -7.88
N THR A 56 -7.36 -11.41 -8.95
CA THR A 56 -6.62 -11.43 -10.22
C THR A 56 -6.81 -10.11 -10.98
N PRO A 57 -5.76 -9.64 -11.67
CA PRO A 57 -5.89 -8.49 -12.56
C PRO A 57 -6.94 -8.69 -13.65
N ILE A 58 -7.52 -7.59 -14.11
CA ILE A 58 -8.52 -7.56 -15.20
C ILE A 58 -8.20 -6.45 -16.20
N LYS A 59 -8.59 -6.64 -17.46
CA LYS A 59 -8.65 -5.54 -18.43
C LYS A 59 -9.91 -4.71 -18.19
N THR A 60 -9.76 -3.39 -18.19
CA THR A 60 -10.85 -2.45 -17.94
C THR A 60 -11.34 -1.76 -19.21
N ALA A 61 -12.43 -1.00 -19.12
CA ALA A 61 -13.00 -0.25 -20.24
C ALA A 61 -12.03 0.78 -20.85
N CYS A 62 -11.16 1.39 -20.05
CA CYS A 62 -10.12 2.31 -20.56
C CYS A 62 -8.92 1.60 -21.20
N GLY A 63 -8.94 0.27 -21.31
CA GLY A 63 -7.86 -0.52 -21.91
C GLY A 63 -6.65 -0.78 -21.00
N ARG A 64 -6.59 -0.15 -19.82
CA ARG A 64 -5.55 -0.40 -18.80
C ARG A 64 -5.90 -1.62 -17.95
N GLU A 65 -4.86 -2.22 -17.34
CA GLU A 65 -5.00 -3.35 -16.43
C GLU A 65 -5.28 -2.85 -15.01
N PHE A 66 -6.37 -3.32 -14.40
CA PHE A 66 -6.70 -3.05 -13.01
C PHE A 66 -6.32 -4.26 -12.16
N ASN A 67 -5.50 -4.03 -11.13
CA ASN A 67 -5.07 -5.07 -10.20
C ASN A 67 -5.73 -4.88 -8.82
N PRO A 68 -6.66 -5.77 -8.42
CA PRO A 68 -7.30 -5.69 -7.10
C PRO A 68 -6.33 -5.65 -5.92
N GLN A 69 -5.19 -6.36 -5.99
CA GLN A 69 -4.21 -6.35 -4.92
C GLN A 69 -3.59 -4.95 -4.74
N VAL A 70 -3.22 -4.31 -5.85
CA VAL A 70 -2.70 -2.93 -5.84
C VAL A 70 -3.78 -1.95 -5.38
N TYR A 71 -5.05 -2.20 -5.69
CA TYR A 71 -6.15 -1.36 -5.22
C TYR A 71 -6.21 -1.30 -3.68
N TYR A 72 -6.10 -2.44 -3.00
CA TYR A 72 -6.07 -2.47 -1.53
C TYR A 72 -4.82 -1.77 -0.95
N GLU A 73 -3.66 -1.93 -1.60
CA GLU A 73 -2.45 -1.20 -1.20
C GLU A 73 -2.62 0.32 -1.36
N VAL A 74 -3.27 0.77 -2.44
CA VAL A 74 -3.63 2.18 -2.66
C VAL A 74 -4.55 2.68 -1.55
N LEU A 75 -5.58 1.93 -1.19
CA LEU A 75 -6.50 2.31 -0.11
C LEU A 75 -5.76 2.50 1.21
N GLN A 76 -4.86 1.56 1.55
CA GLN A 76 -4.04 1.66 2.76
C GLN A 76 -3.07 2.86 2.69
N ALA A 77 -2.46 3.12 1.53
CA ALA A 77 -1.56 4.25 1.34
C ALA A 77 -2.28 5.59 1.49
N CYS A 78 -3.53 5.70 1.02
CA CYS A 78 -4.34 6.91 1.15
C CYS A 78 -4.69 7.27 2.61
N CYS A 79 -4.50 6.36 3.58
CA CYS A 79 -4.61 6.67 5.01
C CYS A 79 -3.44 7.53 5.54
N ASP A 80 -2.32 7.57 4.83
CA ASP A 80 -1.18 8.44 5.14
C ASP A 80 -1.22 9.70 4.26
N GLN A 81 -1.25 10.87 4.90
CA GLN A 81 -1.30 12.17 4.23
C GLN A 81 -0.13 12.38 3.26
N GLN A 82 1.07 11.88 3.55
CA GLN A 82 2.22 12.02 2.66
C GLN A 82 2.02 11.23 1.37
N TRP A 83 1.48 10.02 1.48
CA TRP A 83 1.13 9.18 0.34
C TRP A 83 0.01 9.80 -0.48
N LEU A 84 -1.06 10.28 0.18
CA LEU A 84 -2.17 10.93 -0.50
C LEU A 84 -1.71 12.12 -1.36
N VAL A 85 -0.89 13.02 -0.79
CA VAL A 85 -0.36 14.18 -1.51
C VAL A 85 0.58 13.75 -2.64
N SER A 86 1.39 12.72 -2.43
CA SER A 86 2.29 12.18 -3.46
C SER A 86 1.51 11.60 -4.64
N ILE A 87 0.47 10.80 -4.36
CA ILE A 87 -0.42 10.24 -5.37
C ILE A 87 -1.11 11.35 -6.14
N GLN A 88 -1.65 12.37 -5.46
CA GLN A 88 -2.29 13.51 -6.14
C GLN A 88 -1.34 14.28 -7.07
N ARG A 89 -0.06 14.42 -6.69
CA ARG A 89 0.95 15.07 -7.53
C ARG A 89 1.31 14.22 -8.75
N GLU A 90 1.52 12.93 -8.55
CA GLU A 90 1.84 12.00 -9.64
C GLU A 90 0.64 11.80 -10.58
N LEU A 91 -0.59 11.85 -10.07
CA LEU A 91 -1.80 11.73 -10.89
C LEU A 91 -1.94 12.88 -11.90
N ARG A 92 -1.38 14.06 -11.60
CA ARG A 92 -1.37 15.21 -12.53
C ARG A 92 -0.45 14.99 -13.73
N THR A 93 0.46 14.01 -13.69
CA THR A 93 1.33 13.68 -14.82
C THR A 93 0.64 12.74 -15.82
N ASP A 94 -0.49 12.14 -15.43
CA ASP A 94 -1.31 11.30 -16.30
C ASP A 94 -2.19 12.18 -17.20
N THR A 95 -1.68 12.48 -18.39
CA THR A 95 -2.31 13.42 -19.33
C THR A 95 -3.67 12.91 -19.82
N GLU A 96 -3.80 11.60 -20.03
CA GLU A 96 -5.06 10.96 -20.44
C GLU A 96 -6.13 11.17 -19.38
N TYR A 97 -5.83 10.85 -18.12
CA TYR A 97 -6.75 11.07 -17.00
C TYR A 97 -7.08 12.55 -16.81
N VAL A 98 -6.09 13.45 -16.84
CA VAL A 98 -6.32 14.89 -16.65
C VAL A 98 -7.18 15.47 -17.78
N ASN A 99 -6.98 15.04 -19.02
CA ASN A 99 -7.79 15.47 -20.16
C ASN A 99 -9.23 14.95 -20.05
N TYR A 100 -9.39 13.68 -19.67
CA TYR A 100 -10.71 13.09 -19.45
C TYR A 100 -11.46 13.79 -18.32
N LEU A 101 -10.79 14.04 -17.20
CA LEU A 101 -11.35 14.72 -16.02
C LEU A 101 -11.86 16.13 -16.38
N ARG A 102 -11.16 16.86 -17.26
CA ARG A 102 -11.58 18.19 -17.73
C ARG A 102 -12.83 18.13 -18.60
N GLN A 103 -13.01 17.08 -19.39
CA GLN A 103 -14.12 16.96 -20.34
C GLN A 103 -15.38 16.33 -19.71
N HIS A 104 -15.21 15.32 -18.86
CA HIS A 104 -16.32 14.49 -18.35
C HIS A 104 -16.54 14.61 -16.83
N GLY A 105 -15.64 15.29 -16.11
CA GLY A 105 -15.67 15.38 -14.65
C GLY A 105 -15.19 14.11 -13.94
N GLY A 106 -15.25 14.11 -12.60
CA GLY A 106 -14.67 13.06 -11.76
C GLY A 106 -15.62 11.91 -11.41
N ALA A 107 -15.07 10.72 -11.18
CA ALA A 107 -15.83 9.49 -10.84
C ALA A 107 -16.24 9.37 -9.35
N ALA A 108 -15.99 10.39 -8.52
CA ALA A 108 -16.16 10.30 -7.06
C ALA A 108 -17.61 9.98 -6.64
N LYS A 109 -18.61 10.55 -7.32
CA LYS A 109 -20.02 10.26 -7.05
C LYS A 109 -20.38 8.82 -7.39
N ASP A 110 -19.90 8.34 -8.54
CA ASP A 110 -20.18 6.98 -9.03
C ASP A 110 -19.54 5.93 -8.12
N MET A 111 -18.31 6.19 -7.66
CA MET A 111 -17.62 5.37 -6.66
C MET A 111 -18.36 5.33 -5.32
N ARG A 112 -18.88 6.46 -4.84
CA ARG A 112 -19.65 6.50 -3.59
C ARG A 112 -20.93 5.68 -3.67
N MET A 113 -21.67 5.78 -4.77
CA MET A 113 -22.88 4.97 -4.96
C MET A 113 -22.56 3.47 -4.99
N LEU A 114 -21.41 3.08 -5.54
CA LEU A 114 -20.96 1.69 -5.52
C LEU A 114 -20.69 1.21 -4.08
N THR A 115 -19.98 2.00 -3.27
CA THR A 115 -19.63 1.64 -1.88
C THR A 115 -20.85 1.60 -0.96
N ASP A 116 -21.80 2.52 -1.12
CA ASP A 116 -22.98 2.60 -0.26
C ASP A 116 -23.92 1.38 -0.43
N SER A 117 -23.79 0.67 -1.56
CA SER A 117 -24.67 -0.45 -1.93
C SER A 117 -24.23 -1.82 -1.42
N VAL A 118 -23.12 -1.90 -0.68
CA VAL A 118 -22.43 -3.16 -0.37
C VAL A 118 -22.09 -3.30 1.11
N GLN A 119 -22.25 -4.51 1.65
CA GLN A 119 -21.93 -4.84 3.05
C GLN A 119 -20.69 -5.73 3.20
N HIS A 120 -20.23 -6.37 2.13
CA HIS A 120 -19.12 -7.32 2.14
C HIS A 120 -18.07 -7.00 1.08
N ASP A 121 -16.79 -7.12 1.43
CA ASP A 121 -15.66 -6.78 0.55
C ASP A 121 -15.66 -7.58 -0.75
N ASP A 122 -16.02 -8.87 -0.70
CA ASP A 122 -16.09 -9.73 -1.89
C ASP A 122 -17.18 -9.29 -2.86
N GLU A 123 -18.35 -8.92 -2.34
CA GLU A 123 -19.45 -8.37 -3.15
C GLU A 123 -19.04 -7.02 -3.76
N PHE A 124 -18.32 -6.21 -3.00
CA PHE A 124 -17.87 -4.89 -3.45
C PHE A 124 -16.89 -5.07 -4.59
N MET A 125 -15.91 -5.96 -4.44
CA MET A 125 -14.94 -6.26 -5.47
C MET A 125 -15.58 -6.86 -6.72
N ALA A 126 -16.56 -7.74 -6.58
CA ALA A 126 -17.28 -8.29 -7.72
C ALA A 126 -18.01 -7.18 -8.50
N ARG A 127 -18.78 -6.32 -7.82
CA ARG A 127 -19.49 -5.19 -8.45
C ARG A 127 -18.51 -4.17 -9.04
N LEU A 128 -17.41 -3.90 -8.34
CA LEU A 128 -16.35 -3.01 -8.82
C LEU A 128 -15.75 -3.52 -10.11
N LYS A 129 -15.39 -4.82 -10.19
CA LYS A 129 -14.85 -5.42 -11.41
C LYS A 129 -15.81 -5.31 -12.59
N GLU A 130 -17.08 -5.63 -12.39
CA GLU A 130 -18.09 -5.52 -13.47
C GLU A 130 -18.28 -4.08 -13.94
N LYS A 131 -18.29 -3.13 -13.00
CA LYS A 131 -18.39 -1.72 -13.30
C LYS A 131 -17.14 -1.21 -14.02
N LEU A 132 -15.93 -1.67 -13.68
CA LEU A 132 -14.68 -1.29 -14.36
C LEU A 132 -14.56 -1.84 -15.78
N LYS A 133 -15.27 -2.93 -16.13
CA LYS A 133 -15.32 -3.44 -17.51
C LYS A 133 -16.19 -2.60 -18.43
N THR A 134 -17.11 -1.81 -17.88
CA THR A 134 -18.17 -1.11 -18.65
C THR A 134 -18.09 0.41 -18.53
N ASP A 135 -17.66 0.92 -17.38
CA ASP A 135 -17.61 2.34 -17.07
C ASP A 135 -16.20 2.91 -17.32
N GLU A 136 -16.03 3.56 -18.47
CA GLU A 136 -14.76 4.17 -18.88
C GLU A 136 -14.28 5.22 -17.88
N LYS A 137 -15.19 6.05 -17.36
CA LYS A 137 -14.88 7.11 -16.39
C LYS A 137 -14.31 6.55 -15.10
N MET A 138 -14.98 5.53 -14.55
CA MET A 138 -14.55 4.89 -13.31
C MET A 138 -13.26 4.10 -13.51
N SER A 139 -13.16 3.39 -14.65
CA SER A 139 -11.97 2.62 -14.99
C SER A 139 -10.73 3.48 -15.15
N LEU A 140 -10.79 4.56 -15.94
CA LEU A 140 -9.66 5.47 -16.13
C LEU A 140 -9.24 6.12 -14.81
N THR A 141 -10.20 6.52 -13.97
CA THR A 141 -9.90 7.12 -12.66
C THR A 141 -9.13 6.15 -11.78
N LEU A 142 -9.62 4.92 -11.58
CA LEU A 142 -8.95 3.96 -10.70
C LEU A 142 -7.62 3.46 -11.28
N CYS A 143 -7.55 3.21 -12.58
CA CYS A 143 -6.29 2.81 -13.22
C CYS A 143 -5.23 3.91 -13.10
N ALA A 144 -5.58 5.18 -13.34
CA ALA A 144 -4.64 6.29 -13.21
C ALA A 144 -4.13 6.46 -11.77
N VAL A 145 -4.99 6.24 -10.77
CA VAL A 145 -4.59 6.23 -9.35
C VAL A 145 -3.64 5.06 -9.05
N GLN A 146 -3.94 3.85 -9.53
CA GLN A 146 -3.08 2.68 -9.36
C GLN A 146 -1.72 2.88 -10.00
N ASP A 147 -1.69 3.36 -11.24
CA ASP A 147 -0.45 3.63 -11.98
C ASP A 147 0.40 4.68 -11.26
N SER A 148 -0.24 5.74 -10.73
CA SER A 148 0.42 6.78 -9.95
C SER A 148 1.05 6.22 -8.68
N TYR A 149 0.31 5.40 -7.93
CA TYR A 149 0.82 4.72 -6.74
C TYR A 149 2.00 3.80 -7.08
N MET A 150 1.88 2.99 -8.13
CA MET A 150 2.94 2.08 -8.56
C MET A 150 4.21 2.82 -9.00
N ARG A 151 4.09 3.96 -9.67
CA ARG A 151 5.23 4.83 -10.02
C ARG A 151 5.93 5.35 -8.76
N ILE A 152 5.18 5.81 -7.76
CA ILE A 152 5.74 6.31 -6.50
C ILE A 152 6.41 5.17 -5.72
N ARG A 153 5.74 4.03 -5.59
CA ARG A 153 6.25 2.82 -4.95
C ARG A 153 7.56 2.38 -5.60
N LYS A 154 7.61 2.30 -6.94
CA LYS A 154 8.84 1.96 -7.67
C LYS A 154 9.98 2.95 -7.41
N LYS A 155 9.70 4.27 -7.39
CA LYS A 155 10.70 5.29 -7.07
C LYS A 155 11.25 5.11 -5.65
N ARG A 156 10.38 4.83 -4.68
CA ARG A 156 10.78 4.54 -3.28
C ARG A 156 11.63 3.27 -3.21
N ASP A 157 11.17 2.18 -3.80
CA ASP A 157 11.86 0.89 -3.73
C ASP A 157 13.26 0.95 -4.40
N LEU A 158 13.37 1.69 -5.52
CA LEU A 158 14.66 2.00 -6.15
C LEU A 158 15.56 2.83 -5.23
N HIS A 159 15.01 3.85 -4.58
CA HIS A 159 15.75 4.68 -3.64
C HIS A 159 16.25 3.87 -2.44
N GLU A 160 15.40 3.05 -1.82
CA GLU A 160 15.76 2.18 -0.70
C GLU A 160 16.85 1.17 -1.11
N THR A 161 16.74 0.59 -2.30
CA THR A 161 17.76 -0.32 -2.86
C THR A 161 19.09 0.40 -3.07
N GLN A 162 19.06 1.64 -3.58
CA GLN A 162 20.27 2.44 -3.78
C GLN A 162 20.92 2.80 -2.44
N VAL A 163 20.15 3.24 -1.44
CA VAL A 163 20.65 3.54 -0.09
C VAL A 163 21.30 2.30 0.54
N ALA A 164 20.68 1.13 0.38
CA ALA A 164 21.23 -0.13 0.86
C ALA A 164 22.54 -0.51 0.14
N ALA A 165 22.61 -0.31 -1.18
CA ALA A 165 23.81 -0.56 -1.97
C ALA A 165 24.96 0.38 -1.61
N ASP A 166 24.66 1.65 -1.28
CA ASP A 166 25.63 2.68 -0.91
C ASP A 166 26.03 2.64 0.59
N GLY A 167 25.75 1.53 1.28
CA GLY A 167 26.13 1.33 2.69
C GLY A 167 25.35 2.20 3.68
N GLY A 168 24.11 2.59 3.35
CA GLY A 168 23.25 3.45 4.17
C GLY A 168 23.44 4.94 3.90
N ARG A 169 24.27 5.33 2.92
CA ARG A 169 24.44 6.74 2.53
C ARG A 169 23.25 7.20 1.69
N ASP A 170 22.29 7.89 2.30
CA ASP A 170 21.17 8.47 1.57
C ASP A 170 21.58 9.74 0.79
N PRO A 171 21.48 9.75 -0.56
CA PRO A 171 21.84 10.90 -1.39
C PRO A 171 21.02 12.16 -1.08
N TYR A 172 19.82 12.03 -0.51
CA TYR A 172 18.97 13.15 -0.11
C TYR A 172 19.18 13.61 1.33
N THR A 173 19.99 12.91 2.14
CA THR A 173 20.24 13.32 3.53
C THR A 173 20.96 14.67 3.60
N SER A 174 21.93 14.92 2.73
CA SER A 174 22.60 16.23 2.63
C SER A 174 21.66 17.34 2.16
N LEU A 175 20.76 17.04 1.22
CA LEU A 175 19.76 17.98 0.71
C LEU A 175 18.68 18.32 1.75
N LYS A 176 18.28 17.35 2.58
CA LYS A 176 17.36 17.58 3.71
C LYS A 176 18.03 18.42 4.80
N ALA A 177 19.32 18.20 5.05
CA ALA A 177 20.09 18.97 6.03
C ALA A 177 20.26 20.43 5.58
N SER A 178 20.58 20.69 4.31
CA SER A 178 20.72 22.06 3.80
C SER A 178 19.39 22.82 3.86
N ARG A 179 18.28 22.20 3.44
CA ARG A 179 16.95 22.83 3.52
C ARG A 179 16.48 23.13 4.94
N LYS A 180 16.87 22.33 5.93
CA LYS A 180 16.60 22.64 7.35
C LYS A 180 17.47 23.77 7.89
N GLY A 181 18.68 23.96 7.35
CA GLY A 181 19.56 25.08 7.70
C GLY A 181 19.09 26.41 7.12
N ASP A 182 18.46 26.39 5.95
CA ASP A 182 17.97 27.60 5.28
C ASP A 182 16.56 28.03 5.76
N PHE A 183 15.77 27.11 6.31
CA PHE A 183 14.44 27.41 6.85
C PHE A 183 14.54 27.96 8.29
N GLY A 184 14.87 29.26 8.40
CA GLY A 184 14.96 29.99 9.66
C GLY A 184 16.10 31.01 9.73
N SER A 185 17.03 31.00 8.77
CA SER A 185 18.14 31.97 8.68
C SER A 185 17.80 33.22 7.88
N GLN A 186 16.66 33.25 7.19
CA GLN A 186 16.12 34.42 6.50
C GLN A 186 14.82 34.86 7.17
N MET A 187 14.95 35.56 8.30
CA MET A 187 13.83 36.35 8.84
C MET A 187 13.64 37.54 7.89
N PRO A 188 12.46 37.75 7.27
CA PRO A 188 12.23 38.93 6.45
C PRO A 188 12.29 40.15 7.36
N GLN A 189 13.23 41.06 7.10
CA GLN A 189 13.14 42.42 7.66
C GLN A 189 12.02 43.13 6.89
N PHE A 190 10.88 43.31 7.54
CA PHE A 190 9.92 44.36 7.22
C PHE A 190 10.17 45.55 8.15
#